data_AF-A0A2U3PVD8-F1
#
_entry.id   AF-A0A2U3PVD8-F1
#
_cell.length_a   1.000
_cell.length_b   1.000
_cell.length_c   1.000
_cell.angle_alpha   90.00
_cell.angle_beta   90.00
_cell.angle_gamma   90.00
#
_symmetry.space_group_name_H-M   'P 1'
#
loop_
_entity.id
_entity.type
_entity.pdbx_description
1 polymer ?
#
loop_
_entity_poly.entity_id
_entity_poly.type
_entity_poly.pdbx_seq_one_letter_code
_entity_poly.pdbx_strand_id
1 'polypeptide(L)'
;MIFVGIMIAAGALFAAGIGSTPVHADDWFDCKYGIEEGLLPDEGIEGCTRILKGGFQNEKNTAIAFGYRCGHYVNKEEYDKAIRDCDTAIEFDRTSGFAYNWRGIAYHRTKRYDAAFSDYDNAIRYSPNDGVPYSNRAGIL
;
A
#
# COMPACT_ATOMS: atom_id res chain seq x y z
N MET A 1 -16.78 68.89 3.39
CA MET A 1 -16.41 68.13 4.60
C MET A 1 -16.68 66.66 4.28
N ILE A 2 -15.64 65.92 3.87
CA ILE A 2 -15.05 64.76 4.60
C ILE A 2 -16.12 63.66 4.78
N PHE A 3 -16.03 62.49 4.15
CA PHE A 3 -15.13 61.41 4.58
C PHE A 3 -14.64 60.52 3.42
N VAL A 4 -13.30 60.45 3.32
CA VAL A 4 -12.56 59.26 2.95
C VAL A 4 -12.63 58.27 4.14
N GLY A 5 -12.82 56.98 3.89
CA GLY A 5 -12.82 55.93 4.92
C GLY A 5 -12.90 54.55 4.29
N ILE A 6 -11.80 54.03 3.76
CA ILE A 6 -10.96 52.97 4.37
C ILE A 6 -11.56 51.57 4.20
N MET A 7 -10.78 50.75 3.48
CA MET A 7 -10.92 49.31 3.33
C MET A 7 -11.03 48.59 4.67
N ILE A 8 -11.95 47.63 4.78
CA ILE A 8 -11.79 46.49 5.66
C ILE A 8 -11.90 45.24 4.78
N ALA A 9 -10.74 44.73 4.38
CA ALA A 9 -10.63 43.37 3.89
C ALA A 9 -10.97 42.44 5.06
N ALA A 10 -12.12 41.77 4.98
CA ALA A 10 -12.46 40.68 5.87
C ALA A 10 -11.52 39.51 5.54
N GLY A 11 -10.41 39.42 6.29
CA GLY A 11 -9.55 38.25 6.29
C GLY A 11 -10.35 37.04 6.75
N ALA A 12 -10.64 36.14 5.83
CA ALA A 12 -11.13 34.82 6.15
C ALA A 12 -10.01 34.08 6.91
N LEU A 13 -10.18 33.97 8.22
CA LEU A 13 -9.46 33.02 9.07
C LEU A 13 -9.75 31.62 8.51
N PHE A 14 -8.81 31.07 7.75
CA PHE A 14 -8.76 29.63 7.53
C PHE A 14 -8.41 29.00 8.88
N ALA A 15 -9.44 28.50 9.55
CA ALA A 15 -9.27 27.57 10.64
C ALA A 15 -8.39 26.42 10.12
N ALA A 16 -7.26 26.19 10.80
CA ALA A 16 -6.48 24.97 10.66
C ALA A 16 -7.31 23.82 11.22
N GLY A 17 -8.32 23.40 10.45
CA GLY A 17 -8.91 22.09 10.58
C GLY A 17 -7.82 21.07 10.28
N ILE A 18 -7.68 20.08 11.14
CA ILE A 18 -6.90 18.86 10.95
C ILE A 18 -7.33 18.26 9.60
N GLY A 19 -6.61 18.67 8.55
CA GLY A 19 -6.98 18.39 7.18
C GLY A 19 -6.63 16.96 6.86
N SER A 20 -7.61 16.07 6.84
CA SER A 20 -7.52 14.92 5.94
C SER A 20 -7.59 15.48 4.53
N THR A 21 -6.44 15.67 3.89
CA THR A 21 -6.39 15.98 2.45
C THR A 21 -7.12 14.86 1.71
N PRO A 22 -8.06 15.17 0.79
CA PRO A 22 -8.69 14.15 -0.03
C PRO A 22 -7.62 13.34 -0.73
N VAL A 23 -7.78 12.01 -0.74
CA VAL A 23 -6.93 11.11 -1.53
C VAL A 23 -7.02 11.57 -2.98
N HIS A 24 -5.95 12.14 -3.52
CA HIS A 24 -5.93 12.53 -4.93
C HIS A 24 -5.66 11.29 -5.78
N ALA A 25 -6.03 11.33 -7.06
CA ALA A 25 -5.84 10.20 -7.96
C ALA A 25 -4.35 9.83 -8.16
N ASP A 26 -3.46 10.77 -7.91
CA ASP A 26 -2.01 10.59 -7.88
C ASP A 26 -1.54 9.73 -6.68
N ASP A 27 -2.25 9.73 -5.54
CA ASP A 27 -1.88 8.89 -4.39
C ASP A 27 -1.92 7.40 -4.74
N TRP A 28 -2.88 7.00 -5.60
CA TRP A 28 -2.95 5.64 -6.13
C TRP A 28 -1.87 5.36 -7.18
N PHE A 29 -1.40 6.38 -7.90
CA PHE A 29 -0.25 6.25 -8.77
C PHE A 29 0.99 5.97 -7.92
N ASP A 30 1.29 6.80 -6.91
CA ASP A 30 2.43 6.63 -6.01
C ASP A 30 2.43 5.26 -5.33
N CYS A 31 1.28 4.87 -4.76
CA CYS A 31 1.15 3.59 -4.07
C CYS A 31 1.45 2.38 -4.97
N LYS A 32 1.16 2.46 -6.27
CA LYS A 32 1.36 1.33 -7.21
C LYS A 32 2.70 1.38 -7.94
N TYR A 33 3.16 2.57 -8.32
CA TYR A 33 4.23 2.80 -9.31
C TYR A 33 5.60 2.24 -8.86
N GLY A 34 5.91 2.27 -7.57
CA GLY A 34 7.23 1.83 -7.07
C GLY A 34 7.51 0.32 -7.13
N ILE A 35 6.49 -0.54 -7.34
CA ILE A 35 6.69 -2.00 -7.38
C ILE A 35 7.15 -2.49 -8.77
N GLU A 36 6.77 -1.78 -9.83
CA GLU A 36 7.05 -2.21 -11.21
C GLU A 36 8.42 -1.73 -11.72
N GLU A 37 8.94 -0.59 -11.23
CA GLU A 37 10.24 -0.04 -11.66
C GLU A 37 11.32 -0.04 -10.56
N GLY A 38 10.99 -0.35 -9.30
CA GLY A 38 11.97 -0.62 -8.24
C GLY A 38 12.83 0.57 -7.78
N LEU A 39 12.52 1.81 -8.21
CA LEU A 39 13.38 2.96 -7.92
C LEU A 39 13.09 3.70 -6.61
N LEU A 40 11.86 3.67 -6.06
CA LEU A 40 11.45 4.59 -4.98
C LEU A 40 10.44 3.94 -3.99
N PRO A 41 10.86 2.98 -3.15
CA PRO A 41 9.94 2.31 -2.23
C PRO A 41 9.38 3.24 -1.13
N ASP A 42 10.12 4.28 -0.73
CA ASP A 42 9.63 5.24 0.28
C ASP A 42 8.44 6.06 -0.23
N GLU A 43 8.48 6.53 -1.48
CA GLU A 43 7.34 7.25 -2.10
C GLU A 43 6.11 6.36 -2.20
N GLY A 44 6.31 5.09 -2.60
CA GLY A 44 5.23 4.10 -2.62
C GLY A 44 4.62 3.83 -1.24
N ILE A 45 5.45 3.72 -0.20
CA ILE A 45 5.00 3.57 1.18
C ILE A 45 4.18 4.79 1.62
N GLU A 46 4.64 5.99 1.31
CA GLU A 46 3.95 7.23 1.63
C GLU A 46 2.61 7.33 0.90
N GLY A 47 2.57 7.07 -0.40
CA GLY A 47 1.35 7.05 -1.21
C GLY A 47 0.30 6.08 -0.65
N CYS A 48 0.69 4.83 -0.40
CA CYS A 48 -0.21 3.86 0.21
C CYS A 48 -0.65 4.30 1.63
N THR A 49 0.24 4.93 2.40
CA THR A 49 -0.09 5.41 3.75
C THR A 49 -1.08 6.57 3.73
N ARG A 50 -0.99 7.49 2.76
CA ARG A 50 -1.99 8.56 2.58
C ARG A 50 -3.36 7.98 2.22
N ILE A 51 -3.41 7.00 1.31
CA ILE A 51 -4.66 6.28 0.96
C ILE A 51 -5.29 5.63 2.19
N LEU A 52 -4.51 4.87 2.97
CA LEU A 52 -4.99 4.13 4.14
C LEU A 52 -5.47 5.05 5.28
N LYS A 53 -4.92 6.27 5.36
CA LYS A 53 -5.41 7.32 6.27
C LYS A 53 -6.63 8.05 5.73
N GLY A 54 -6.83 8.04 4.40
CA GLY A 54 -7.96 8.66 3.73
C GLY A 54 -9.24 7.86 3.96
N GLY A 55 -10.23 8.45 4.64
CA GLY A 55 -11.42 7.75 5.16
C GLY A 55 -12.46 7.22 4.15
N PHE A 56 -12.11 7.05 2.86
CA PHE A 56 -13.05 6.60 1.82
C PHE A 56 -12.53 5.44 0.97
N GLN A 57 -12.08 4.35 1.62
CA GLN A 57 -11.73 3.10 0.92
C GLN A 57 -12.77 2.02 1.20
N ASN A 58 -13.19 1.32 0.15
CA ASN A 58 -13.90 0.05 0.31
C ASN A 58 -12.91 -1.06 0.71
N GLU A 59 -13.41 -2.17 1.24
CA GLU A 59 -12.57 -3.28 1.74
C GLU A 59 -11.55 -3.76 0.71
N LYS A 60 -11.95 -3.87 -0.56
CA LYS A 60 -11.08 -4.28 -1.65
C LYS A 60 -9.94 -3.29 -1.88
N ASN A 61 -10.23 -1.99 -1.90
CA ASN A 61 -9.21 -0.95 -2.04
C ASN A 61 -8.28 -0.93 -0.82
N THR A 62 -8.82 -1.13 0.39
CA THR A 62 -8.02 -1.24 1.61
C THR A 62 -7.05 -2.42 1.51
N ALA A 63 -7.53 -3.60 1.09
CA ALA A 63 -6.70 -4.77 0.86
C ALA A 63 -5.58 -4.49 -0.16
N ILE A 64 -5.93 -3.84 -1.27
CA ILE A 64 -4.98 -3.48 -2.33
C ILE A 64 -3.89 -2.54 -1.78
N ALA A 65 -4.26 -1.46 -1.07
CA ALA A 65 -3.29 -0.50 -0.56
C ALA A 65 -2.33 -1.12 0.47
N PHE A 66 -2.83 -1.98 1.37
CA PHE A 66 -1.97 -2.76 2.26
C PHE A 66 -1.06 -3.74 1.50
N GLY A 67 -1.57 -4.42 0.48
CA GLY A 67 -0.78 -5.32 -0.35
C GLY A 67 0.37 -4.62 -1.09
N TYR A 68 0.11 -3.43 -1.65
CA TYR A 68 1.16 -2.64 -2.29
C TYR A 68 2.19 -2.15 -1.27
N ARG A 69 1.75 -1.63 -0.12
CA ARG A 69 2.67 -1.19 0.94
C ARG A 69 3.52 -2.34 1.48
N CYS A 70 2.95 -3.55 1.58
CA CYS A 70 3.68 -4.77 1.89
C CYS A 70 4.83 -5.01 0.88
N GLY A 71 4.55 -4.95 -0.42
CA GLY A 71 5.58 -5.10 -1.46
C GLY A 71 6.69 -4.05 -1.39
N HIS A 72 6.35 -2.78 -1.11
CA HIS A 72 7.36 -1.75 -0.89
C HIS A 72 8.24 -2.03 0.33
N TYR A 73 7.65 -2.49 1.45
CA TYR A 73 8.43 -2.90 2.61
C TYR A 73 9.33 -4.12 2.33
N VAL A 74 8.89 -5.07 1.50
CA VAL A 74 9.76 -6.17 1.03
C VAL A 74 10.96 -5.63 0.27
N ASN A 75 10.75 -4.66 -0.63
CA ASN A 75 11.83 -4.02 -1.39
C ASN A 75 12.79 -3.22 -0.49
N LYS A 76 12.32 -2.72 0.66
CA LYS A 76 13.16 -2.10 1.70
C LYS A 76 13.80 -3.08 2.68
N GLU A 77 13.56 -4.39 2.50
CA GLU A 77 13.98 -5.43 3.43
C GLU A 77 13.39 -5.28 4.86
N GLU A 78 12.32 -4.51 5.01
CA GLU A 78 11.59 -4.29 6.26
C GLU A 78 10.52 -5.39 6.46
N TYR A 79 10.96 -6.65 6.47
CA TYR A 79 10.09 -7.83 6.32
C TYR A 79 8.99 -7.95 7.40
N ASP A 80 9.26 -7.57 8.65
CA ASP A 80 8.23 -7.61 9.71
C ASP A 80 7.08 -6.64 9.46
N LYS A 81 7.36 -5.49 8.84
CA LYS A 81 6.31 -4.54 8.44
C LYS A 81 5.56 -5.06 7.22
N ALA A 82 6.29 -5.62 6.25
CA ALA A 82 5.69 -6.24 5.08
C ALA A 82 4.69 -7.33 5.50
N ILE A 83 5.10 -8.27 6.34
CA ILE A 83 4.24 -9.37 6.82
C ILE A 83 2.96 -8.82 7.46
N ARG A 84 3.07 -7.82 8.35
CA ARG A 84 1.91 -7.21 9.00
C ARG A 84 0.93 -6.55 8.02
N ASP A 85 1.45 -5.84 7.03
CA ASP A 85 0.61 -5.22 6.00
C ASP A 85 -0.04 -6.27 5.11
N CYS A 86 0.70 -7.30 4.70
CA CYS A 86 0.15 -8.41 3.94
C CYS A 86 -0.91 -9.21 4.73
N ASP A 87 -0.71 -9.44 6.02
CA ASP A 87 -1.71 -10.06 6.90
C ASP A 87 -3.01 -9.25 6.89
N THR A 88 -2.88 -7.93 7.10
CA THR A 88 -4.03 -7.01 7.07
C THR A 88 -4.71 -7.01 5.70
N ALA A 89 -3.94 -7.03 4.60
CA ALA A 89 -4.50 -7.11 3.25
C ALA A 89 -5.34 -8.39 3.06
N ILE A 90 -4.86 -9.52 3.57
CA ILE A 90 -5.54 -10.83 3.49
C ILE A 90 -6.78 -10.86 4.39
N GLU A 91 -6.79 -10.14 5.52
CA GLU A 91 -7.99 -9.99 6.34
C GLU A 91 -9.13 -9.27 5.59
N PHE A 92 -8.79 -8.21 4.83
CA PHE A 92 -9.76 -7.49 4.00
C PHE A 92 -10.14 -8.24 2.70
N ASP A 93 -9.21 -8.97 2.09
CA ASP A 93 -9.45 -9.82 0.92
C ASP A 93 -8.69 -11.14 1.03
N ARG A 94 -9.39 -12.17 1.51
CA ARG A 94 -8.84 -13.52 1.69
C ARG A 94 -8.51 -14.23 0.38
N THR A 95 -8.88 -13.64 -0.76
CA THR A 95 -8.62 -14.15 -2.11
C THR A 95 -7.55 -13.34 -2.84
N SER A 96 -6.88 -12.40 -2.16
CA SER A 96 -5.83 -11.58 -2.75
C SER A 96 -4.55 -12.40 -3.01
N GLY A 97 -4.45 -13.02 -4.18
CA GLY A 97 -3.25 -13.75 -4.59
C GLY A 97 -1.98 -12.87 -4.58
N PHE A 98 -2.15 -11.58 -4.85
CA PHE A 98 -1.09 -10.58 -4.76
C PHE A 98 -0.52 -10.44 -3.34
N ALA A 99 -1.38 -10.31 -2.33
CA ALA A 99 -0.95 -10.20 -0.93
C ALA A 99 -0.28 -11.49 -0.44
N TYR A 100 -0.82 -12.66 -0.79
CA TYR A 100 -0.17 -13.94 -0.50
C TYR A 100 1.23 -14.02 -1.14
N ASN A 101 1.38 -13.62 -2.40
CA ASN A 101 2.69 -13.65 -3.05
C ASN A 101 3.71 -12.77 -2.32
N TRP A 102 3.37 -11.53 -1.97
CA TRP A 102 4.28 -10.63 -1.26
C TRP A 102 4.63 -11.13 0.15
N ARG A 103 3.67 -11.70 0.88
CA ARG A 103 3.95 -12.33 2.18
C ARG A 103 4.85 -13.56 2.03
N GLY A 104 4.63 -14.35 0.99
CA GLY A 104 5.48 -15.46 0.62
C GLY A 104 6.93 -15.02 0.36
N ILE A 105 7.13 -13.91 -0.36
CA ILE A 105 8.47 -13.34 -0.58
C ILE A 105 9.10 -12.90 0.74
N ALA A 106 8.36 -12.21 1.62
CA ALA A 106 8.86 -11.81 2.93
C ALA A 106 9.28 -13.02 3.80
N TYR A 107 8.47 -14.09 3.82
CA TYR A 107 8.80 -15.33 4.50
C TYR A 107 10.01 -16.03 3.89
N HIS A 108 10.13 -16.06 2.56
CA HIS A 108 11.28 -16.63 1.87
C HIS A 108 12.57 -15.88 2.24
N ARG A 109 12.56 -14.55 2.21
CA ARG A 109 13.71 -13.71 2.58
C ARG A 109 14.10 -13.85 4.06
N THR A 110 13.15 -14.16 4.93
CA THR A 110 13.38 -14.45 6.36
C THR A 110 13.59 -15.94 6.66
N LYS A 111 13.82 -16.77 5.64
CA LYS A 111 14.10 -18.22 5.73
C LYS A 111 12.98 -19.06 6.36
N ARG A 112 11.74 -18.54 6.35
CA ARG A 112 10.53 -19.23 6.79
C ARG A 112 9.91 -19.98 5.60
N TYR A 113 10.64 -20.95 5.09
CA TYR A 113 10.34 -21.60 3.80
C TYR A 113 8.97 -22.29 3.74
N ASP A 114 8.56 -22.99 4.80
CA ASP A 114 7.25 -23.66 4.82
C ASP A 114 6.09 -22.65 4.71
N ALA A 115 6.21 -21.52 5.40
CA ALA A 115 5.23 -20.44 5.34
C ALA A 115 5.23 -19.78 3.95
N ALA A 116 6.41 -19.56 3.37
CA ALA A 116 6.54 -19.02 2.02
C ALA A 116 5.89 -19.94 0.98
N PHE A 117 6.14 -21.25 1.06
CA PHE A 117 5.58 -22.24 0.16
C PHE A 117 4.05 -22.28 0.24
N SER A 118 3.50 -22.27 1.47
CA SER A 118 2.05 -22.23 1.68
C SER A 118 1.43 -20.95 1.11
N ASP A 119 2.11 -19.81 1.22
CA ASP A 119 1.62 -18.55 0.68
C ASP A 119 1.69 -18.52 -0.84
N TYR A 120 2.74 -19.05 -1.46
CA TYR A 120 2.80 -19.18 -2.90
C TYR A 120 1.73 -20.14 -3.44
N ASP A 121 1.43 -21.25 -2.75
CA ASP A 121 0.32 -22.14 -3.10
C ASP A 121 -1.03 -21.41 -3.07
N ASN A 122 -1.27 -20.55 -2.06
CA ASN A 122 -2.48 -19.72 -2.02
C ASN A 122 -2.49 -18.66 -3.13
N ALA A 123 -1.37 -18.01 -3.41
CA ALA A 123 -1.25 -17.04 -4.50
C ALA A 123 -1.61 -17.67 -5.85
N ILE A 124 -1.06 -18.86 -6.13
CA ILE A 124 -1.40 -19.68 -7.31
C ILE A 124 -2.88 -20.04 -7.34
N ARG A 125 -3.44 -20.47 -6.21
CA ARG A 125 -4.86 -20.87 -6.12
C ARG A 125 -5.81 -19.73 -6.49
N TYR A 126 -5.52 -18.50 -6.06
CA TYR A 126 -6.40 -17.36 -6.30
C TYR A 126 -6.07 -16.58 -7.58
N SER A 127 -4.83 -16.64 -8.05
CA SER A 127 -4.36 -16.00 -9.29
C SER A 127 -3.61 -17.02 -10.17
N PRO A 128 -4.27 -18.05 -10.70
CA PRO A 128 -3.59 -19.16 -11.40
C PRO A 128 -2.92 -18.75 -12.72
N ASN A 129 -3.26 -17.58 -13.26
CA ASN A 129 -2.65 -17.04 -14.47
C ASN A 129 -1.46 -16.11 -14.18
N ASP A 130 -1.16 -15.84 -12.91
CA ASP A 130 0.03 -15.07 -12.52
C ASP A 130 1.23 -16.01 -12.43
N GLY A 131 2.24 -15.78 -13.29
CA GLY A 131 3.46 -16.60 -13.34
C GLY A 131 4.46 -16.32 -12.20
N VAL A 132 4.33 -15.19 -11.51
CA VAL A 132 5.29 -14.76 -10.48
C VAL A 132 5.31 -15.73 -9.28
N PRO A 133 4.17 -16.12 -8.69
CA PRO A 133 4.14 -17.08 -7.59
C PRO A 133 4.77 -18.45 -7.91
N TYR A 134 4.59 -18.95 -9.14
CA TYR A 134 5.21 -20.22 -9.57
C TYR A 134 6.74 -20.14 -9.56
N SER A 135 7.29 -19.03 -10.07
CA SER A 135 8.73 -18.79 -10.13
C SER A 135 9.31 -18.65 -8.73
N ASN A 136 8.63 -17.90 -7.86
CA ASN A 136 9.03 -17.70 -6.47
C ASN A 136 9.00 -19.01 -5.67
N ARG A 137 7.98 -19.85 -5.88
CA ARG A 137 7.85 -21.16 -5.24
C ARG A 137 8.97 -22.12 -5.68
N ALA A 138 9.29 -22.14 -6.97
CA ALA A 138 10.38 -22.96 -7.49
C ALA A 138 11.75 -22.59 -6.88
N GLY A 139 11.95 -21.31 -6.54
CA GLY A 139 13.19 -20.82 -5.92
C GLY A 139 13.40 -21.19 -4.45
N ILE A 140 12.46 -21.88 -3.80
CA ILE A 140 12.63 -22.40 -2.43
C ILE A 140 13.45 -23.72 -2.41
N LEU A 141 13.40 -24.50 -3.49
CA LEU A 141 14.03 -25.82 -3.61
C LEU A 141 15.51 -25.73 -3.96
#